data_AF-A0A834YCI1-F1
#
_entry.id   AF-A0A834YCI1-F1
#
_cell.length_a   1.000
_cell.length_b   1.000
_cell.length_c   1.000
_cell.angle_alpha   90.00
_cell.angle_beta   90.00
_cell.angle_gamma   90.00
#
_symmetry.space_group_name_H-M   'P 1'
#
loop_
_entity.id
_entity.type
_entity.pdbx_description
1 polymer ?
#
loop_
_entity_poly.entity_id
_entity_poly.type
_entity_poly.pdbx_seq_one_letter_code
_entity_poly.pdbx_strand_id
1 'polypeptide(L)'
;MKQSKRDLLVLHVLQFVIISILMADGALGIRFPDRIPDRVMDPTSQPLKTAVLALGSFWRSEAVFGCLNGVVRTTVGYAGGSKTYPEFRSLGDHAESVQIEYDPKLINFRQLLEVFWSSHDSRQIFGQGPDVGYQYRSIIFTNGTEEARLAAVSKEREQTRSKSSIVTTQIQQLGIFYPAEPEHQKFELKRNPFLLQLIGNLPEEELARSSLAAKLNGYAAELCPLKTQKQIDGKISDIIRKGWPILREM
;
A
#
# COMPACT_ATOMS: atom_id res chain seq x y z
N MET A 1 2.12 33.99 76.57
CA MET A 1 2.71 34.48 75.30
C MET A 1 3.41 33.42 74.42
N LYS A 2 3.48 32.13 74.81
CA LYS A 2 4.10 31.06 73.99
C LYS A 2 3.11 30.20 73.20
N GLN A 3 1.84 30.12 73.61
CA GLN A 3 0.81 29.28 72.96
C GLN A 3 0.36 29.87 71.60
N SER A 4 0.03 31.17 71.58
CA SER A 4 -0.44 31.88 70.37
C SER A 4 0.54 31.86 69.19
N LYS A 5 1.86 31.77 69.43
CA LYS A 5 2.87 31.64 68.36
C LYS A 5 2.91 30.24 67.74
N ARG A 6 2.54 29.20 68.48
CA ARG A 6 2.46 27.82 67.96
C ARG A 6 1.21 27.64 67.10
N ASP A 7 0.09 28.20 67.53
CA ASP A 7 -1.17 28.12 66.78
C ASP A 7 -1.09 28.90 65.46
N LEU A 8 -0.40 30.06 65.46
CA LEU A 8 -0.14 30.84 64.24
C LEU A 8 0.82 30.12 63.26
N LEU A 9 1.83 29.42 63.79
CA LEU A 9 2.76 28.62 62.98
C LEU A 9 2.05 27.41 62.35
N VAL A 10 1.20 26.72 63.11
CA VAL A 10 0.40 25.58 62.62
C VAL A 10 -0.60 26.04 61.55
N LEU A 11 -1.23 27.21 61.73
CA LEU A 11 -2.15 27.77 60.73
C LEU A 11 -1.43 28.14 59.43
N HIS A 12 -0.23 28.75 59.51
CA HIS A 12 0.56 29.06 58.31
C HIS A 12 1.10 27.82 57.61
N VAL A 13 1.48 26.76 58.34
CA VAL A 13 1.90 25.48 57.75
C VAL A 13 0.72 24.78 57.07
N LEU A 14 -0.46 24.77 57.68
CA LEU A 14 -1.68 24.23 57.04
C LEU A 14 -2.07 25.02 55.78
N GLN A 15 -1.93 26.35 55.81
CA GLN A 15 -2.22 27.19 54.65
C GLN A 15 -1.21 26.98 53.51
N PHE A 16 0.07 26.70 53.83
CA PHE A 16 1.08 26.35 52.84
C PHE A 16 0.87 24.95 52.23
N VAL A 17 0.41 23.98 53.02
CA VAL A 17 0.07 22.61 52.55
C VAL A 17 -1.16 22.62 51.66
N ILE A 18 -2.18 23.45 51.96
CA ILE A 18 -3.37 23.57 51.11
C ILE A 18 -3.05 24.27 49.78
N ILE A 19 -2.17 25.29 49.78
CA ILE A 19 -1.74 25.98 48.54
C ILE A 19 -0.87 25.08 47.66
N SER A 20 -0.08 24.16 48.23
CA SER A 20 0.72 23.21 47.45
C SER A 20 -0.10 22.03 46.88
N ILE A 21 -1.26 21.72 47.47
CA ILE A 21 -2.20 20.72 46.93
C ILE A 21 -3.06 21.30 45.78
N LEU A 22 -3.26 22.62 45.74
CA LEU A 22 -4.06 23.32 44.71
C LEU A 22 -3.27 23.75 43.45
N MET A 23 -1.97 23.48 43.38
CA MET A 23 -1.12 23.74 42.20
C MET A 23 -0.68 22.47 41.47
N ALA A 24 -1.25 21.31 41.82
CA ALA A 24 -1.14 20.09 41.03
C ALA A 24 -2.34 19.97 40.08
N ASP A 25 -2.66 21.05 39.37
CA ASP A 25 -3.57 20.97 38.23
C ASP A 25 -2.83 20.34 37.05
N GLY A 26 -3.51 19.40 36.40
CA GLY A 26 -2.92 18.44 35.50
C GLY A 26 -2.03 19.09 34.44
N ALA A 27 -0.78 18.62 34.37
CA ALA A 27 -0.08 18.62 33.10
C ALA A 27 -0.98 17.89 32.09
N LEU A 28 -1.67 18.65 31.24
CA LEU A 28 -2.17 18.21 29.94
C LEU A 28 -0.96 17.92 29.04
N GLY A 29 -0.13 16.98 29.47
CA GLY A 29 0.72 16.24 28.55
C GLY A 29 -0.22 15.39 27.71
N ILE A 30 -0.18 15.57 26.40
CA ILE A 30 -0.78 14.64 25.45
C ILE A 30 -0.17 13.27 25.76
N ARG A 31 -0.93 12.41 26.46
CA ARG A 31 -0.58 10.99 26.59
C ARG A 31 -0.82 10.39 25.21
N PHE A 32 0.25 10.18 24.46
CA PHE A 32 0.23 9.25 23.34
C PHE A 32 -0.05 7.86 23.93
N PRO A 33 -1.10 7.14 23.49
CA PRO A 33 -1.25 5.75 23.86
C PRO A 33 -0.07 4.97 23.23
N ASP A 34 0.78 4.37 24.06
CA ASP A 34 1.97 3.60 23.63
C ASP A 34 1.66 2.36 22.78
N ARG A 35 0.38 2.06 22.53
CA ARG A 35 -0.05 1.04 21.57
C ARG A 35 -1.33 1.49 20.90
N ILE A 36 -1.25 1.77 19.60
CA ILE A 36 -2.38 1.52 18.70
C ILE A 36 -2.71 0.04 18.90
N PRO A 37 -3.95 -0.33 19.29
CA PRO A 37 -4.30 -1.74 19.40
C PRO A 37 -3.97 -2.40 18.07
N ASP A 38 -3.14 -3.44 18.08
CA ASP A 38 -3.07 -4.36 16.95
C ASP A 38 -4.51 -4.69 16.59
N ARG A 39 -4.85 -4.37 15.35
CA ARG A 39 -6.17 -4.51 14.74
C ARG A 39 -6.83 -5.76 15.32
N VAL A 40 -7.93 -5.61 16.05
CA VAL A 40 -8.76 -6.75 16.46
C VAL A 40 -9.15 -7.45 15.17
N MET A 41 -8.49 -8.55 14.83
CA MET A 41 -8.90 -9.37 13.71
C MET A 41 -10.25 -9.95 14.10
N ASP A 42 -11.27 -9.56 13.34
CA ASP A 42 -12.55 -10.24 13.34
C ASP A 42 -12.27 -11.72 13.05
N PRO A 43 -12.65 -12.66 13.94
CA PRO A 43 -12.42 -14.10 13.74
C PRO A 43 -13.10 -14.66 12.48
N THR A 44 -13.98 -13.87 11.84
CA THR A 44 -14.63 -14.19 10.56
C THR A 44 -13.93 -13.58 9.35
N SER A 45 -12.89 -12.76 9.52
CA SER A 45 -12.08 -12.20 8.42
C SER A 45 -11.12 -13.26 7.89
N GLN A 46 -11.25 -13.62 6.61
CA GLN A 46 -10.25 -14.49 5.99
C GLN A 46 -8.93 -13.74 5.90
N PRO A 47 -7.78 -14.43 6.09
CA PRO A 47 -6.49 -13.79 5.91
C PRO A 47 -6.39 -13.24 4.49
N LEU A 48 -5.73 -12.08 4.37
CA LEU A 48 -5.40 -11.52 3.05
C LEU A 48 -4.58 -12.53 2.26
N LYS A 49 -4.77 -12.51 0.94
CA LYS A 49 -3.97 -13.30 0.00
C LYS A 49 -3.01 -12.38 -0.75
N THR A 50 -1.95 -12.98 -1.28
CA THR A 50 -0.91 -12.27 -2.00
C THR A 50 -0.75 -12.85 -3.40
N ALA A 51 -0.71 -11.98 -4.41
CA ALA A 51 -0.32 -12.32 -5.78
C ALA A 51 0.96 -11.55 -6.15
N VAL A 52 1.82 -12.13 -6.97
CA VAL A 52 3.02 -11.45 -7.50
C VAL A 52 3.02 -11.55 -9.02
N LEU A 53 3.14 -10.41 -9.70
CA LEU A 53 3.04 -10.30 -11.16
C LEU A 53 4.14 -9.38 -11.70
N ALA A 54 4.65 -9.66 -12.89
CA ALA A 54 5.54 -8.79 -13.66
C ALA A 54 4.91 -8.49 -15.02
N LEU A 55 4.78 -7.21 -15.37
CA LEU A 55 4.03 -6.77 -16.56
C LEU A 55 4.56 -5.44 -17.13
N GLY A 56 5.88 -5.28 -17.14
CA GLY A 56 6.55 -4.04 -17.55
C GLY A 56 7.08 -3.24 -16.37
N SER A 57 7.19 -1.92 -16.53
CA SER A 57 7.59 -1.04 -15.43
C SER A 57 6.71 -1.26 -14.21
N PHE A 58 7.33 -1.49 -13.06
CA PHE A 58 6.62 -1.72 -11.81
C PHE A 58 5.85 -0.49 -11.30
N TRP A 59 6.18 0.74 -11.73
CA TRP A 59 5.46 1.95 -11.30
C TRP A 59 4.05 1.96 -11.89
N ARG A 60 3.95 1.70 -13.19
CA ARG A 60 2.66 1.51 -13.86
C ARG A 60 1.95 0.27 -13.31
N SER A 61 2.68 -0.83 -13.14
CA SER A 61 2.12 -2.08 -12.61
C SER A 61 1.48 -1.88 -11.24
N GLU A 62 2.15 -1.16 -10.33
CA GLU A 62 1.61 -0.84 -9.00
C GLU A 62 0.33 -0.02 -9.07
N ALA A 63 0.33 1.02 -9.91
CA ALA A 63 -0.80 1.91 -10.08
C ALA A 63 -2.04 1.18 -10.66
N VAL A 64 -1.84 0.25 -11.59
CA VAL A 64 -2.91 -0.57 -12.18
C VAL A 64 -3.70 -1.32 -11.10
N PHE A 65 -3.03 -1.94 -10.14
CA PHE A 65 -3.70 -2.77 -9.14
C PHE A 65 -4.16 -1.99 -7.91
N GLY A 66 -3.44 -0.92 -7.53
CA GLY A 66 -3.65 -0.24 -6.25
C GLY A 66 -5.06 0.33 -6.03
N CYS A 67 -5.78 0.68 -7.10
CA CYS A 67 -7.12 1.28 -7.02
C CYS A 67 -8.28 0.29 -7.22
N LEU A 68 -7.98 -1.01 -7.31
CA LEU A 68 -9.01 -2.03 -7.42
C LEU A 68 -9.72 -2.25 -6.08
N ASN A 69 -11.04 -2.38 -6.12
CA ASN A 69 -11.79 -2.74 -4.92
C ASN A 69 -11.39 -4.14 -4.44
N GLY A 70 -11.04 -4.28 -3.17
CA GLY A 70 -10.51 -5.52 -2.59
C GLY A 70 -8.99 -5.61 -2.56
N VAL A 71 -8.26 -4.77 -3.29
CA VAL A 71 -6.81 -4.63 -3.09
C VAL A 71 -6.56 -3.79 -1.84
N VAL A 72 -5.72 -4.33 -0.95
CA VAL A 72 -5.43 -3.73 0.35
C VAL A 72 -4.06 -3.07 0.34
N ARG A 73 -3.04 -3.69 -0.25
CA ARG A 73 -1.70 -3.10 -0.37
C ARG A 73 -1.03 -3.55 -1.66
N THR A 74 -0.14 -2.70 -2.15
CA THR A 74 0.76 -3.01 -3.25
C THR A 74 2.18 -2.71 -2.83
N THR A 75 3.14 -3.48 -3.35
CA THR A 75 4.57 -3.24 -3.12
C THR A 75 5.31 -3.59 -4.41
N VAL A 76 6.15 -2.68 -4.89
CA VAL A 76 7.00 -2.96 -6.06
C VAL A 76 8.31 -3.61 -5.61
N GLY A 77 8.88 -4.44 -6.48
CA GLY A 77 10.07 -5.21 -6.17
C GLY A 77 10.60 -6.03 -7.34
N TYR A 78 11.44 -7.00 -7.01
CA TYR A 78 12.17 -7.84 -7.94
C TYR A 78 11.91 -9.32 -7.65
N ALA A 79 11.57 -10.09 -8.67
CA ALA A 79 11.33 -11.54 -8.55
C ALA A 79 11.73 -12.29 -9.83
N GLY A 80 11.84 -13.62 -9.73
CA GLY A 80 12.10 -14.49 -10.88
C GLY A 80 13.57 -14.57 -11.33
N GLY A 81 14.49 -14.01 -10.54
CA GLY A 81 15.93 -14.14 -10.75
C GLY A 81 16.63 -14.92 -9.64
N SER A 82 17.93 -15.06 -9.77
CA SER A 82 18.84 -15.80 -8.91
C SER A 82 19.73 -14.92 -8.02
N LYS A 83 19.86 -13.63 -8.36
CA LYS A 83 20.67 -12.69 -7.57
C LYS A 83 20.03 -12.45 -6.19
N THR A 84 20.80 -12.64 -5.12
CA THR A 84 20.37 -12.25 -3.77
C THR A 84 20.48 -10.74 -3.58
N TYR A 85 19.48 -10.12 -2.96
CA TYR A 85 19.42 -8.67 -2.70
C TYR A 85 19.64 -7.84 -3.98
N PRO A 86 18.79 -8.00 -5.01
CA PRO A 86 18.82 -7.14 -6.18
C PRO A 86 18.49 -5.69 -5.82
N GLU A 87 19.08 -4.76 -6.56
CA GLU A 87 18.85 -3.31 -6.47
C GLU A 87 18.48 -2.79 -7.86
N PHE A 88 17.83 -1.64 -7.97
CA PHE A 88 17.34 -1.11 -9.25
C PHE A 88 18.41 -1.06 -10.35
N ARG A 89 19.63 -0.65 -10.00
CA ARG A 89 20.77 -0.56 -10.95
C ARG A 89 21.52 -1.87 -11.14
N SER A 90 21.17 -2.92 -10.40
CA SER A 90 21.84 -4.21 -10.42
C SER A 90 20.86 -5.34 -10.09
N LEU A 91 19.79 -5.45 -10.88
CA LEU A 91 18.72 -6.42 -10.65
C LEU A 91 19.06 -7.86 -11.11
N GLY A 92 20.12 -8.03 -11.89
CA GLY A 92 20.50 -9.33 -12.44
C GLY A 92 19.47 -9.85 -13.45
N ASP A 93 19.00 -11.08 -13.24
CA ASP A 93 17.99 -11.76 -14.03
C ASP A 93 16.56 -11.58 -13.48
N HIS A 94 16.36 -10.77 -12.44
CA HIS A 94 15.03 -10.48 -11.92
C HIS A 94 14.16 -9.72 -12.94
N ALA A 95 12.84 -9.81 -12.76
CA ALA A 95 11.87 -8.93 -13.39
C ALA A 95 11.37 -7.89 -12.39
N GLU A 96 11.10 -6.69 -12.87
CA GLU A 96 10.29 -5.72 -12.14
C GLU A 96 8.90 -6.32 -11.90
N SER A 97 8.51 -6.36 -10.63
CA SER A 97 7.34 -7.10 -10.17
C SER A 97 6.54 -6.27 -9.18
N VAL A 98 5.24 -6.53 -9.12
CA VAL A 98 4.32 -6.00 -8.11
C VAL A 98 3.78 -7.14 -7.25
N GLN A 99 3.90 -7.00 -5.94
CA GLN A 99 3.20 -7.79 -4.95
C GLN A 99 1.88 -7.11 -4.60
N ILE A 100 0.79 -7.86 -4.65
CA ILE A 100 -0.58 -7.37 -4.43
C ILE A 100 -1.18 -8.17 -3.28
N GLU A 101 -1.44 -7.49 -2.17
CA GLU A 101 -2.19 -8.05 -1.05
C GLU A 101 -3.67 -7.68 -1.20
N TYR A 102 -4.56 -8.68 -1.15
CA TYR A 102 -5.97 -8.50 -1.44
C TYR A 102 -6.88 -9.32 -0.53
N ASP A 103 -8.10 -8.82 -0.33
CA ASP A 103 -9.16 -9.54 0.37
C ASP A 103 -9.88 -10.48 -0.62
N PRO A 104 -9.76 -11.82 -0.45
CA PRO A 104 -10.38 -12.80 -1.33
C PRO A 104 -11.92 -12.76 -1.34
N LYS A 105 -12.56 -12.08 -0.38
CA LYS A 105 -14.01 -11.86 -0.37
C LYS A 105 -14.46 -10.79 -1.36
N LEU A 106 -13.57 -9.86 -1.72
CA LEU A 106 -13.88 -8.71 -2.58
C LEU A 106 -13.32 -8.85 -3.99
N ILE A 107 -12.11 -9.40 -4.10
CA ILE A 107 -11.45 -9.68 -5.38
C ILE A 107 -10.70 -11.00 -5.29
N ASN A 108 -10.69 -11.78 -6.36
CA ASN A 108 -9.98 -13.05 -6.41
C ASN A 108 -8.87 -13.06 -7.46
N PHE A 109 -8.00 -14.08 -7.40
CA PHE A 109 -6.86 -14.22 -8.32
C PHE A 109 -7.25 -14.22 -9.81
N ARG A 110 -8.41 -14.79 -10.19
CA ARG A 110 -8.86 -14.75 -11.59
C ARG A 110 -9.13 -13.32 -12.06
N GLN A 111 -9.72 -12.48 -11.21
CA GLN A 111 -9.96 -11.08 -11.53
C GLN A 111 -8.65 -10.28 -11.61
N LEU A 112 -7.67 -10.58 -10.76
CA LEU A 112 -6.33 -10.01 -10.88
C LEU A 112 -5.67 -10.39 -12.20
N LEU A 113 -5.83 -11.64 -12.65
CA LEU A 113 -5.35 -12.09 -13.96
C LEU A 113 -6.06 -11.38 -15.11
N GLU A 114 -7.37 -11.15 -15.03
CA GLU A 114 -8.10 -10.38 -16.04
C GLU A 114 -7.54 -8.96 -16.20
N VAL A 115 -7.25 -8.29 -15.08
CA VAL A 115 -6.59 -6.99 -15.08
C VAL A 115 -5.19 -7.09 -15.69
N PHE A 116 -4.37 -8.04 -15.21
CA PHE A 116 -3.03 -8.30 -15.74
C PHE A 116 -3.00 -8.40 -17.27
N TRP A 117 -3.85 -9.23 -17.86
CA TRP A 117 -3.91 -9.42 -19.32
C TRP A 117 -4.40 -8.18 -20.08
N SER A 118 -5.19 -7.31 -19.44
CA SER A 118 -5.67 -6.06 -20.05
C SER A 118 -4.71 -4.88 -19.91
N SER A 119 -3.70 -4.98 -19.05
CA SER A 119 -2.86 -3.85 -18.65
C SER A 119 -1.50 -3.79 -19.35
N HIS A 120 -1.15 -4.78 -20.16
CA HIS A 120 0.10 -4.81 -20.93
C HIS A 120 -0.05 -5.69 -22.19
N ASP A 121 0.92 -5.62 -23.08
CA ASP A 121 1.02 -6.49 -24.25
C ASP A 121 1.81 -7.76 -23.90
N SER A 122 1.07 -8.82 -23.59
CA SER A 122 1.59 -10.13 -23.21
C SER A 122 2.36 -10.89 -24.31
N ARG A 123 2.63 -10.25 -25.45
CA ARG A 123 3.32 -10.82 -26.61
C ARG A 123 4.67 -10.14 -26.86
N GLN A 124 4.98 -9.07 -26.13
CA GLN A 124 6.30 -8.44 -26.15
C GLN A 124 7.31 -9.29 -25.37
N ILE A 125 8.56 -9.36 -25.85
CA ILE A 125 9.60 -10.26 -25.31
C ILE A 125 10.75 -9.47 -24.67
N PHE A 126 11.15 -8.35 -25.28
CA PHE A 126 12.34 -7.57 -24.88
C PHE A 126 11.96 -6.18 -24.34
N GLY A 127 10.81 -6.08 -23.71
CA GLY A 127 10.31 -4.82 -23.21
C GLY A 127 8.80 -4.83 -23.04
N GLN A 128 8.28 -3.71 -22.54
CA GLN A 128 6.86 -3.45 -22.45
C GLN A 128 6.57 -1.99 -22.82
N GLY A 129 5.84 -1.77 -23.90
CA GLY A 129 5.57 -0.43 -24.43
C GLY A 129 6.86 0.34 -24.73
N PRO A 130 7.11 1.51 -24.11
CA PRO A 130 8.34 2.28 -24.31
C PRO A 130 9.55 1.70 -23.56
N ASP A 131 9.33 0.81 -22.59
CA ASP A 131 10.38 0.29 -21.72
C ASP A 131 11.08 -0.89 -22.40
N VAL A 132 12.40 -0.80 -22.57
CA VAL A 132 13.22 -1.81 -23.27
C VAL A 132 14.12 -2.53 -22.28
N GLY A 133 14.08 -3.86 -22.30
CA GLY A 133 14.94 -4.70 -21.47
C GLY A 133 14.24 -5.94 -20.94
N TYR A 134 15.04 -6.95 -20.58
CA TYR A 134 14.56 -8.23 -20.07
C TYR A 134 13.87 -8.12 -18.70
N GLN A 135 14.18 -7.08 -17.93
CA GLN A 135 13.55 -6.80 -16.64
C GLN A 135 12.06 -6.48 -16.74
N TYR A 136 11.58 -6.06 -17.91
CA TYR A 136 10.19 -5.68 -18.16
C TYR A 136 9.32 -6.82 -18.72
N ARG A 137 9.86 -8.04 -18.79
CA ARG A 137 9.15 -9.20 -19.33
C ARG A 137 7.91 -9.56 -18.52
N SER A 138 6.94 -10.15 -19.19
CA SER A 138 5.68 -10.58 -18.58
C SER A 138 5.82 -11.92 -17.82
N ILE A 139 5.46 -11.95 -16.54
CA ILE A 139 5.49 -13.16 -15.69
C ILE A 139 4.29 -13.18 -14.73
N ILE A 140 3.66 -14.35 -14.61
CA ILE A 140 2.75 -14.68 -13.52
C ILE A 140 3.49 -15.59 -12.55
N PHE A 141 3.77 -15.08 -11.35
CA PHE A 141 4.32 -15.91 -10.27
C PHE A 141 3.19 -16.57 -9.50
N THR A 142 3.37 -17.85 -9.18
CA THR A 142 2.33 -18.68 -8.58
C THR A 142 2.83 -19.29 -7.28
N ASN A 143 1.96 -19.34 -6.27
CA ASN A 143 2.24 -19.93 -4.97
C ASN A 143 1.36 -21.18 -4.75
N GLY A 144 1.69 -22.26 -5.46
CA GLY A 144 1.00 -23.54 -5.35
C GLY A 144 0.12 -23.89 -6.56
N THR A 145 -0.54 -25.05 -6.46
CA THR A 145 -1.16 -25.71 -7.62
C THR A 145 -2.39 -25.00 -8.15
N GLU A 146 -3.21 -24.37 -7.29
CA GLU A 146 -4.41 -23.67 -7.74
C GLU A 146 -4.06 -22.41 -8.54
N GLU A 147 -3.12 -21.58 -8.07
CA GLU A 147 -2.68 -20.39 -8.84
C GLU A 147 -2.04 -20.79 -10.17
N ALA A 148 -1.20 -21.85 -10.19
CA ALA A 148 -0.62 -22.39 -11.42
C ALA A 148 -1.70 -22.82 -12.43
N ARG A 149 -2.73 -23.53 -11.97
CA ARG A 149 -3.85 -23.95 -12.81
C ARG A 149 -4.63 -22.76 -13.36
N LEU A 150 -4.91 -21.76 -12.52
CA LEU A 150 -5.62 -20.54 -12.93
C LEU A 150 -4.83 -19.70 -13.92
N ALA A 151 -3.53 -19.54 -13.67
CA ALA A 151 -2.61 -18.86 -14.57
C ALA A 151 -2.60 -19.55 -15.95
N ALA A 152 -2.44 -20.87 -15.99
CA ALA A 152 -2.42 -21.64 -17.24
C ALA A 152 -3.70 -21.49 -18.05
N VAL A 153 -4.87 -21.69 -17.42
CA VAL A 153 -6.18 -21.52 -18.08
C VAL A 153 -6.37 -20.08 -18.57
N SER A 154 -5.95 -19.09 -17.78
CA SER A 154 -6.06 -17.68 -18.20
C SER A 154 -5.14 -17.35 -19.39
N LYS A 155 -3.94 -17.93 -19.44
CA LYS A 155 -2.98 -17.78 -20.53
C LYS A 155 -3.51 -18.43 -21.82
N GLU A 156 -4.10 -19.61 -21.73
CA GLU A 156 -4.77 -20.25 -22.88
C GLU A 156 -5.90 -19.39 -23.43
N ARG A 157 -6.73 -18.82 -22.53
CA ARG A 157 -7.79 -17.88 -22.92
C ARG A 157 -7.20 -16.64 -23.63
N GLU A 158 -6.15 -16.04 -23.10
CA GLU A 158 -5.48 -14.89 -23.74
C GLU A 158 -4.90 -15.25 -25.11
N GLN A 159 -4.32 -16.45 -25.24
CA GLN A 159 -3.81 -16.95 -26.51
C GLN A 159 -4.91 -17.07 -27.57
N THR A 160 -6.14 -17.42 -27.17
CA THR A 160 -7.27 -17.54 -28.12
C THR A 160 -7.71 -16.21 -28.75
N ARG A 161 -7.36 -15.07 -28.14
CA ARG A 161 -7.71 -13.73 -28.66
C ARG A 161 -7.01 -13.38 -29.98
N SER A 162 -5.87 -13.99 -30.25
CA SER A 162 -5.13 -13.82 -31.51
C SER A 162 -4.43 -15.12 -31.90
N LYS A 163 -4.73 -15.62 -33.09
CA LYS A 163 -4.06 -16.80 -33.66
C LYS A 163 -2.74 -16.46 -34.36
N SER A 164 -2.48 -15.19 -34.65
CA SER A 164 -1.31 -14.74 -35.41
C SER A 164 -0.11 -14.36 -34.53
N SER A 165 -0.25 -14.39 -33.21
CA SER A 165 0.82 -14.00 -32.28
C SER A 165 0.77 -14.82 -30.99
N ILE A 166 1.95 -15.17 -30.47
CA ILE A 166 2.11 -16.05 -29.31
C ILE A 166 2.18 -15.21 -28.03
N VAL A 167 1.46 -15.63 -27.00
CA VAL A 167 1.56 -15.08 -25.64
C VAL A 167 2.87 -15.55 -25.00
N THR A 168 3.75 -14.61 -24.71
CA THR A 168 5.13 -14.84 -24.23
C THR A 168 5.24 -14.83 -22.71
N THR A 169 4.16 -14.43 -22.00
CA THR A 169 4.08 -14.43 -20.54
C THR A 169 4.55 -15.75 -19.93
N GLN A 170 5.50 -15.68 -19.01
CA GLN A 170 6.00 -16.83 -18.29
C GLN A 170 5.07 -17.16 -17.12
N ILE A 171 4.90 -18.44 -16.78
CA ILE A 171 4.25 -18.87 -15.55
C ILE A 171 5.32 -19.58 -14.74
N GLN A 172 5.62 -19.07 -13.54
CA GLN A 172 6.71 -19.55 -12.71
C GLN A 172 6.24 -19.75 -11.28
N GLN A 173 6.87 -20.70 -10.57
CA GLN A 173 6.72 -20.78 -9.13
C GLN A 173 7.38 -19.55 -8.51
N LEU A 174 6.71 -18.90 -7.56
CA LEU A 174 7.28 -17.78 -6.83
C LEU A 174 8.45 -18.26 -5.96
N GLY A 175 9.63 -17.70 -6.21
CA GLY A 175 10.80 -17.81 -5.32
C GLY A 175 10.76 -16.72 -4.24
N ILE A 176 11.88 -16.01 -4.07
CA ILE A 176 11.93 -14.85 -3.18
C ILE A 176 11.48 -13.60 -3.95
N PHE A 177 10.60 -12.82 -3.32
CA PHE A 177 10.29 -11.45 -3.74
C PHE A 177 11.13 -10.48 -2.90
N TYR A 178 11.89 -9.63 -3.57
CA TYR A 178 12.68 -8.58 -2.93
C TYR A 178 11.98 -7.24 -3.11
N PRO A 179 11.46 -6.60 -2.05
CA PRO A 179 10.92 -5.25 -2.15
C PRO A 179 11.96 -4.29 -2.70
N ALA A 180 11.55 -3.44 -3.65
CA ALA A 180 12.40 -2.37 -4.17
C ALA A 180 12.51 -1.23 -3.16
N GLU A 181 13.46 -0.35 -3.43
CA GLU A 181 13.83 0.80 -2.61
C GLU A 181 12.63 1.75 -2.38
N PRO A 182 12.57 2.46 -1.23
CA PRO A 182 11.42 3.28 -0.85
C PRO A 182 11.00 4.28 -1.95
N GLU A 183 11.94 4.89 -2.65
CA GLU A 183 11.69 5.84 -3.74
C GLU A 183 10.81 5.28 -4.88
N HIS A 184 10.78 3.95 -5.06
CA HIS A 184 9.98 3.29 -6.08
C HIS A 184 8.56 2.97 -5.63
N GLN A 185 8.30 2.97 -4.31
CA GLN A 185 6.98 2.67 -3.76
C GLN A 185 6.02 3.85 -3.96
N LYS A 186 4.80 3.58 -4.44
CA LYS A 186 3.75 4.60 -4.66
C LYS A 186 4.23 5.77 -5.53
N PHE A 187 5.00 5.46 -6.58
CA PHE A 187 5.70 6.43 -7.41
C PHE A 187 4.80 7.54 -7.97
N GLU A 188 3.62 7.21 -8.49
CA GLU A 188 2.71 8.20 -9.09
C GLU A 188 2.06 9.09 -8.03
N LEU A 189 1.73 8.54 -6.86
CA LEU A 189 1.29 9.34 -5.71
C LEU A 189 2.36 10.32 -5.26
N LYS A 190 3.63 9.88 -5.18
CA LYS A 190 4.74 10.74 -4.74
C LYS A 190 4.99 11.94 -5.65
N ARG A 191 4.61 11.82 -6.93
CA ARG A 191 4.69 12.89 -7.92
C ARG A 191 3.51 13.89 -7.83
N ASN A 192 2.57 13.65 -6.92
CA ASN A 192 1.42 14.52 -6.69
C ASN A 192 1.45 15.12 -5.26
N PRO A 193 2.08 16.29 -5.06
CA PRO A 193 2.21 16.92 -3.76
C PRO A 193 0.87 17.22 -3.06
N PHE A 194 -0.17 17.53 -3.84
CA PHE A 194 -1.50 17.81 -3.30
C PHE A 194 -2.10 16.57 -2.64
N LEU A 195 -2.01 15.40 -3.28
CA LEU A 195 -2.53 14.15 -2.73
C LEU A 195 -1.72 13.69 -1.50
N LEU A 196 -0.40 13.89 -1.50
CA LEU A 196 0.44 13.62 -0.33
C LEU A 196 0.02 14.48 0.87
N GLN A 197 -0.18 15.78 0.66
CA GLN A 197 -0.66 16.68 1.70
C GLN A 197 -2.04 16.26 2.21
N LEU A 198 -2.93 15.83 1.32
CA LEU A 198 -4.28 15.40 1.66
C LEU A 198 -4.29 14.21 2.62
N ILE A 199 -3.30 13.32 2.53
CA ILE A 199 -3.16 12.16 3.42
C ILE A 199 -2.20 12.41 4.60
N GLY A 200 -1.76 13.65 4.78
CA GLY A 200 -0.95 14.06 5.92
C GLY A 200 0.56 13.83 5.77
N ASN A 201 1.07 13.71 4.54
CA ASN A 201 2.50 13.50 4.27
C ASN A 201 3.10 12.34 5.07
N LEU A 202 2.51 11.16 4.91
CA LEU A 202 2.94 9.94 5.60
C LEU A 202 4.44 9.70 5.42
N PRO A 203 5.17 9.24 6.46
CA PRO A 203 6.54 8.81 6.30
C PRO A 203 6.62 7.60 5.36
N GLU A 204 7.79 7.39 4.75
CA GLU A 204 8.01 6.38 3.70
C GLU A 204 7.50 4.97 4.05
N GLU A 205 7.80 4.50 5.26
CA GLU A 205 7.37 3.17 5.72
C GLU A 205 5.84 3.04 5.84
N GLU A 206 5.18 4.09 6.33
CA GLU A 206 3.72 4.13 6.44
C GLU A 206 3.06 4.27 5.08
N LEU A 207 3.62 5.11 4.19
CA LEU A 207 3.15 5.30 2.83
C LEU A 207 3.19 3.97 2.05
N ALA A 208 4.28 3.22 2.16
CA ALA A 208 4.45 1.94 1.49
C ALA A 208 3.40 0.91 1.92
N ARG A 209 3.02 0.89 3.21
CA ARG A 209 2.06 -0.06 3.79
C ARG A 209 0.61 0.43 3.79
N SER A 210 0.34 1.65 3.32
CA SER A 210 -0.98 2.27 3.40
C SER A 210 -1.90 1.82 2.26
N SER A 211 -3.08 1.31 2.63
CA SER A 211 -4.15 0.99 1.67
C SER A 211 -4.69 2.22 0.95
N LEU A 212 -4.74 3.35 1.65
CA LEU A 212 -5.12 4.62 1.06
C LEU A 212 -4.08 5.07 0.03
N ALA A 213 -2.79 4.94 0.35
CA ALA A 213 -1.72 5.28 -0.58
C ALA A 213 -1.76 4.39 -1.83
N ALA A 214 -2.04 3.09 -1.70
CA ALA A 214 -2.22 2.20 -2.85
C ALA A 214 -3.34 2.68 -3.79
N LYS A 215 -4.51 3.03 -3.22
CA LYS A 215 -5.64 3.58 -4.01
C LYS A 215 -5.27 4.91 -4.68
N LEU A 216 -4.68 5.83 -3.93
CA LEU A 216 -4.31 7.15 -4.45
C LEU A 216 -3.16 7.09 -5.47
N ASN A 217 -2.28 6.09 -5.41
CA ASN A 217 -1.28 5.86 -6.44
C ASN A 217 -1.92 5.50 -7.78
N GLY A 218 -2.90 4.60 -7.79
CA GLY A 218 -3.67 4.29 -8.99
C GLY A 218 -4.51 5.46 -9.49
N TYR A 219 -5.04 6.29 -8.58
CA TYR A 219 -5.78 7.51 -8.92
C TYR A 219 -4.89 8.57 -9.53
N ALA A 220 -3.70 8.82 -8.95
CA ALA A 220 -2.72 9.77 -9.48
C ALA A 220 -2.25 9.37 -10.88
N ALA A 221 -2.25 8.08 -11.19
CA ALA A 221 -1.93 7.55 -12.52
C ALA A 221 -3.12 7.55 -13.50
N GLU A 222 -4.33 7.94 -13.06
CA GLU A 222 -5.57 7.87 -13.83
C GLU A 222 -5.95 6.44 -14.27
N LEU A 223 -5.58 5.43 -13.47
CA LEU A 223 -5.80 4.01 -13.77
C LEU A 223 -6.90 3.36 -12.90
N CYS A 224 -7.60 4.15 -12.09
CA CYS A 224 -8.73 3.66 -11.31
C CYS A 224 -9.92 3.25 -12.20
N PRO A 225 -10.70 2.24 -11.79
CA PRO A 225 -12.03 2.04 -12.33
C PRO A 225 -12.89 3.31 -12.17
N LEU A 226 -13.70 3.65 -13.17
CA LEU A 226 -14.51 4.89 -13.21
C LEU A 226 -15.35 5.12 -11.95
N LYS A 227 -15.91 4.06 -11.36
CA LYS A 227 -16.67 4.14 -10.11
C LYS A 227 -15.80 4.60 -8.95
N THR A 228 -14.60 4.03 -8.82
CA THR A 228 -13.64 4.39 -7.78
C THR A 228 -13.12 5.81 -7.99
N GLN A 229 -12.80 6.20 -9.23
CA GLN A 229 -12.40 7.56 -9.60
C GLN A 229 -13.42 8.59 -9.08
N LYS A 230 -14.70 8.42 -9.43
CA LYS A 230 -15.78 9.31 -8.99
C LYS A 230 -15.95 9.37 -7.47
N GLN A 231 -15.72 8.24 -6.78
CA GLN A 231 -15.76 8.20 -5.30
C GLN A 231 -14.61 9.01 -4.69
N ILE A 232 -13.41 8.91 -5.26
CA ILE A 232 -12.24 9.71 -4.86
C ILE A 232 -12.53 11.20 -5.08
N ASP A 233 -12.96 11.57 -6.29
CA ASP A 233 -13.25 12.95 -6.66
C ASP A 233 -14.28 13.59 -5.73
N GLY A 234 -15.35 12.85 -5.40
CA GLY A 234 -16.36 13.28 -4.45
C GLY A 234 -15.79 13.55 -3.05
N LYS A 235 -14.95 12.65 -2.53
CA LYS A 235 -14.29 12.81 -1.22
C LYS A 235 -13.33 13.99 -1.21
N ILE A 236 -12.51 14.14 -2.26
CA ILE A 236 -11.58 15.27 -2.39
C ILE A 236 -12.34 16.59 -2.45
N SER A 237 -13.38 16.67 -3.28
CA SER A 237 -14.22 17.87 -3.41
C SER A 237 -14.88 18.26 -2.08
N ASP A 238 -15.35 17.28 -1.33
CA ASP A 238 -15.93 17.49 -0.01
C ASP A 238 -14.92 18.02 1.01
N ILE A 239 -13.68 17.53 1.00
CA ILE A 239 -12.60 18.02 1.88
C ILE A 239 -12.23 19.45 1.51
N ILE A 240 -12.03 19.74 0.22
CA ILE A 240 -11.70 21.09 -0.27
C ILE A 240 -12.79 22.08 0.15
N ARG A 241 -14.06 21.71 0.01
CA ARG A 241 -15.20 22.58 0.38
C ARG A 241 -15.28 22.83 1.90
N LYS A 242 -14.92 21.86 2.73
CA LYS A 242 -15.08 21.91 4.19
C LYS A 242 -13.85 22.45 4.94
N GLY A 243 -12.70 22.59 4.29
CA GLY A 243 -11.51 23.25 4.85
C GLY A 243 -10.62 22.40 5.78
N TRP A 244 -11.08 21.24 6.27
CA TRP A 244 -10.30 20.10 6.82
C TRP A 244 -11.30 18.96 7.19
N PRO A 245 -10.98 17.65 7.12
CA PRO A 245 -9.71 17.06 7.54
C PRO A 245 -8.96 16.15 6.56
N ILE A 246 -7.73 15.78 6.96
CA ILE A 246 -6.86 14.76 6.35
C ILE A 246 -7.71 13.55 5.92
N LEU A 247 -7.55 13.12 4.66
CA LEU A 247 -8.19 11.92 4.15
C LEU A 247 -7.55 10.70 4.82
N ARG A 248 -8.32 9.98 5.65
CA ARG A 248 -7.85 8.78 6.34
C ARG A 248 -8.34 7.48 5.70
N GLU A 249 -9.53 7.50 5.08
CA GLU A 249 -10.17 6.28 4.57
C GLU A 249 -10.99 6.48 3.29
N MET A 250 -11.02 5.44 2.46
CA MET A 250 -11.65 5.38 1.13
C MET A 250 -12.71 4.30 1.03
#